data_AF-A0A544Y589-F1
#
_entry.id   AF-A0A544Y589-F1
#
_cell.length_a   1.000
_cell.length_b   1.000
_cell.length_c   1.000
_cell.angle_alpha   90.00
_cell.angle_beta   90.00
_cell.angle_gamma   90.00
#
_symmetry.space_group_name_H-M   'P 1'
#
loop_
_entity.id
_entity.type
_entity.pdbx_description
1 polymer ?
#
loop_
_entity_poly.entity_id
_entity_poly.type
_entity_poly.pdbx_seq_one_letter_code
_entity_poly.pdbx_strand_id
1 'polypeptide(L)'
;MLFELASGPNWNSKLAAFIEHAYAPEVNDALQDAPDLSPSLDDAGNGFRRGRGAARATRNLGEGRIFTPISEIHPEDAFELQVHEDGGLRLFTSRFSSLDSDAGEQVILISGAVSHTRRFLSLIRAAAEQAGYFGNWALGLGATGLNGLRAYTSRNTNNWLFTPQTRYDEEDYREATTVTWAELNEAPRAVTRRLAGPLLRALSTEDRFMNALVDPPK
;
A
#
# COMPACT_ATOMS: atom_id res chain seq x y z
N MET A 1 1.14 9.18 22.03
CA MET A 1 2.15 8.12 21.83
C MET A 1 1.46 6.89 21.24
N LEU A 2 1.99 6.28 20.17
CA LEU A 2 1.34 5.16 19.47
C LEU A 2 1.30 3.85 20.26
N PHE A 3 1.95 3.82 21.43
CA PHE A 3 1.95 2.71 22.36
C PHE A 3 0.54 2.15 22.64
N GLU A 4 -0.49 3.00 22.69
CA GLU A 4 -1.87 2.55 22.91
C GLU A 4 -2.48 1.74 21.75
N LEU A 5 -1.97 1.89 20.52
CA LEU A 5 -2.37 1.07 19.37
C LEU A 5 -1.76 -0.34 19.44
N ALA A 6 -0.65 -0.47 20.16
CA ALA A 6 0.11 -1.72 20.29
C ALA A 6 -0.04 -2.38 21.67
N SER A 7 -0.70 -1.75 22.66
CA SER A 7 -0.71 -2.22 24.06
C SER A 7 -2.06 -2.03 24.76
N GLY A 8 -2.21 -2.69 25.92
CA GLY A 8 -3.45 -2.66 26.71
C GLY A 8 -4.53 -3.62 26.21
N PRO A 9 -5.70 -3.68 26.87
CA PRO A 9 -6.76 -4.64 26.57
C PRO A 9 -7.53 -4.32 25.27
N ASN A 10 -7.64 -3.04 24.89
CA ASN A 10 -8.48 -2.60 23.76
C ASN A 10 -7.67 -2.25 22.50
N TRP A 11 -6.39 -2.62 22.45
CA TRP A 11 -5.46 -2.28 21.37
C TRP A 11 -6.01 -2.66 19.99
N ASN A 12 -6.66 -3.83 19.86
CA ASN A 12 -7.14 -4.33 18.58
C ASN A 12 -8.29 -3.48 18.02
N SER A 13 -9.20 -3.03 18.89
CA SER A 13 -10.29 -2.13 18.53
C SER A 13 -9.76 -0.72 18.21
N LYS A 14 -8.76 -0.23 18.95
CA LYS A 14 -8.10 1.04 18.64
C LYS A 14 -7.38 0.99 17.29
N LEU A 15 -6.71 -0.12 16.98
CA LEU A 15 -6.03 -0.32 15.70
C LEU A 15 -7.04 -0.47 14.55
N ALA A 16 -8.21 -1.08 14.78
CA ALA A 16 -9.29 -1.09 13.80
C ALA A 16 -9.78 0.34 13.49
N ALA A 17 -10.07 1.14 14.51
CA ALA A 17 -10.48 2.54 14.33
C ALA A 17 -9.38 3.39 13.67
N PHE A 18 -8.11 3.10 13.97
CA PHE A 18 -6.98 3.77 13.34
C PHE A 18 -6.90 3.52 11.83
N ILE A 19 -7.27 2.32 11.36
CA ILE A 19 -7.28 1.98 9.93
C ILE A 19 -8.24 2.87 9.14
N GLU A 20 -9.32 3.38 9.75
CA GLU A 20 -10.28 4.27 9.07
C GLU A 20 -9.64 5.53 8.50
N HIS A 21 -8.52 6.00 9.08
CA HIS A 21 -7.77 7.14 8.54
C HIS A 21 -7.16 6.86 7.16
N ALA A 22 -6.91 5.61 6.79
CA ALA A 22 -6.50 5.26 5.43
C ALA A 22 -7.60 5.53 4.39
N TYR A 23 -8.85 5.65 4.81
CA TYR A 23 -10.04 5.79 3.96
C TYR A 23 -10.70 7.17 4.09
N ALA A 24 -9.96 8.18 4.57
CA ALA A 24 -10.44 9.55 4.61
C ALA A 24 -10.93 10.02 3.22
N PRO A 25 -11.99 10.85 3.13
CA PRO A 25 -12.59 11.26 1.86
C PRO A 25 -11.57 11.80 0.84
N GLU A 26 -10.65 12.65 1.29
CA GLU A 26 -9.61 13.24 0.45
C GLU A 26 -8.62 12.21 -0.13
N VAL A 27 -8.43 11.08 0.55
CA VAL A 27 -7.60 9.97 0.07
C VAL A 27 -8.36 9.18 -0.98
N ASN A 28 -9.64 8.89 -0.74
CA ASN A 28 -10.47 8.16 -1.69
C ASN A 28 -10.67 8.96 -2.99
N ASP A 29 -10.87 10.27 -2.90
CA ASP A 29 -10.98 11.17 -4.05
C ASP A 29 -9.70 11.17 -4.90
N ALA A 30 -8.52 11.13 -4.26
CA ALA A 30 -7.25 11.04 -4.97
C ALA A 30 -7.00 9.66 -5.62
N LEU A 31 -7.74 8.63 -5.22
CA LEU A 31 -7.57 7.24 -5.66
C LEU A 31 -8.65 6.76 -6.65
N GLN A 32 -9.45 7.67 -7.22
CA GLN A 32 -10.47 7.31 -8.21
C GLN A 32 -9.93 6.47 -9.39
N ASP A 33 -8.71 6.77 -9.86
CA ASP A 33 -8.04 6.04 -10.95
C ASP A 33 -7.10 4.91 -10.45
N ALA A 34 -6.98 4.74 -9.14
CA ALA A 34 -6.10 3.76 -8.49
C ALA A 34 -6.92 2.93 -7.49
N PRO A 35 -7.83 2.07 -7.97
CA PRO A 35 -8.68 1.29 -7.09
C PRO A 35 -7.84 0.39 -6.19
N ASP A 36 -8.37 0.14 -4.99
CA ASP A 36 -7.81 -0.86 -4.10
C ASP A 36 -7.82 -2.23 -4.76
N LEU A 37 -6.81 -2.99 -4.38
CA LEU A 37 -6.71 -4.40 -4.71
C LEU A 37 -7.14 -5.17 -3.48
N SER A 38 -7.92 -6.23 -3.67
CA SER A 38 -8.10 -7.23 -2.63
C SER A 38 -6.89 -8.17 -2.62
N PRO A 39 -6.36 -8.56 -1.46
CA PRO A 39 -6.78 -8.11 -0.14
C PRO A 39 -6.34 -6.66 0.13
N SER A 40 -7.14 -5.91 0.88
CA SER A 40 -6.88 -4.53 1.30
C SER A 40 -6.82 -4.37 2.82
N LEU A 41 -6.71 -3.14 3.31
CA LEU A 41 -6.81 -2.84 4.74
C LEU A 41 -8.17 -3.25 5.34
N ASP A 42 -9.25 -3.26 4.55
CA ASP A 42 -10.58 -3.70 5.01
C ASP A 42 -10.61 -5.20 5.31
N ASP A 43 -9.79 -5.99 4.60
CA ASP A 43 -9.66 -7.43 4.80
C ASP A 43 -8.79 -7.76 6.04
N ALA A 44 -8.08 -6.78 6.60
CA ALA A 44 -7.23 -6.92 7.78
C ALA A 44 -8.06 -6.95 9.09
N GLY A 45 -8.94 -7.93 9.19
CA GLY A 45 -9.93 -8.07 10.26
C GLY A 45 -9.40 -8.59 11.60
N ASN A 46 -8.23 -9.22 11.64
CA ASN A 46 -7.78 -10.04 12.77
C ASN A 46 -6.60 -9.42 13.48
N GLY A 47 -6.69 -9.30 14.80
CA GLY A 47 -5.61 -8.76 15.62
C GLY A 47 -4.62 -9.84 16.02
N PHE A 48 -3.33 -9.59 15.78
CA PHE A 48 -2.24 -10.40 16.31
C PHE A 48 -1.20 -9.58 17.06
N ARG A 49 -0.62 -10.16 18.11
CA ARG A 49 0.62 -9.66 18.70
C ARG A 49 1.77 -9.93 17.73
N ARG A 50 2.69 -8.98 17.61
CA ARG A 50 3.90 -9.10 16.79
C ARG A 50 5.11 -8.71 17.64
N GLY A 51 6.29 -9.17 17.25
CA GLY A 51 7.52 -8.69 17.86
C GLY A 51 7.58 -7.16 17.77
N ARG A 52 7.77 -6.49 18.91
CA ARG A 52 7.83 -5.03 19.04
C ARG A 52 6.55 -4.28 18.66
N GLY A 53 5.37 -4.91 18.73
CA GLY A 53 4.12 -4.22 18.41
C GLY A 53 2.89 -5.10 18.28
N ALA A 54 1.94 -4.60 17.50
CA ALA A 54 0.71 -5.32 17.20
C ALA A 54 0.30 -5.08 15.75
N ALA A 55 -0.47 -6.02 15.20
CA ALA A 55 -0.87 -5.97 13.81
C ALA A 55 -2.33 -6.35 13.64
N ARG A 56 -2.92 -5.82 12.56
CA ARG A 56 -4.15 -6.32 11.98
C ARG A 56 -3.83 -6.96 10.64
N ALA A 57 -4.31 -8.17 10.42
CA ALA A 57 -4.02 -8.94 9.22
C ALA A 57 -5.24 -9.73 8.72
N THR A 58 -5.15 -10.15 7.46
CA THR A 58 -6.07 -11.10 6.85
C THR A 58 -6.09 -12.42 7.62
N ARG A 59 -7.19 -13.19 7.49
CA ARG A 59 -7.40 -14.42 8.27
C ARG A 59 -6.37 -15.51 7.99
N ASN A 60 -5.77 -15.50 6.79
CA ASN A 60 -4.75 -16.47 6.39
C ASN A 60 -3.33 -16.14 6.88
N LEU A 61 -3.10 -15.01 7.57
CA LEU A 61 -1.80 -14.66 8.14
C LEU A 61 -1.87 -14.61 9.68
N GLY A 62 -1.73 -15.77 10.31
CA GLY A 62 -1.98 -15.99 11.73
C GLY A 62 -0.90 -15.48 12.69
N GLU A 63 -0.87 -16.05 13.90
CA GLU A 63 0.21 -15.83 14.86
C GLU A 63 1.58 -16.25 14.29
N GLY A 64 2.63 -15.53 14.65
CA GLY A 64 3.98 -15.76 14.13
C GLY A 64 4.15 -15.53 12.62
N ARG A 65 3.14 -14.94 11.94
CA ARG A 65 3.04 -14.88 10.46
C ARG A 65 3.01 -16.26 9.81
N ILE A 66 2.47 -17.25 10.52
CA ILE A 66 2.20 -18.56 9.95
C ILE A 66 1.04 -18.41 8.97
N PHE A 67 1.34 -18.67 7.71
CA PHE A 67 0.38 -18.55 6.64
C PHE A 67 -0.45 -19.84 6.52
N THR A 68 -1.77 -19.70 6.47
CA THR A 68 -2.74 -20.80 6.34
C THR A 68 -3.72 -20.48 5.20
N PRO A 69 -3.67 -21.18 4.07
CA PRO A 69 -4.59 -20.96 2.96
C PRO A 69 -6.06 -21.02 3.41
N ILE A 70 -6.86 -20.02 3.01
CA ILE A 70 -8.31 -19.96 3.29
C ILE A 70 -9.17 -19.98 2.02
N SER A 71 -8.53 -19.97 0.85
CA SER A 71 -9.14 -19.97 -0.48
C SER A 71 -8.30 -20.87 -1.39
N GLU A 72 -8.94 -21.61 -2.28
CA GLU A 72 -8.25 -22.38 -3.33
C GLU A 72 -7.83 -21.50 -4.51
N ILE A 73 -8.53 -20.38 -4.74
CA ILE A 73 -8.35 -19.51 -5.91
C ILE A 73 -7.19 -18.53 -5.69
N HIS A 74 -7.10 -17.99 -4.48
CA HIS A 74 -6.04 -17.06 -4.07
C HIS A 74 -5.54 -17.45 -2.68
N PRO A 75 -4.87 -18.62 -2.55
CA PRO A 75 -4.44 -19.09 -1.25
C PRO A 75 -3.53 -18.06 -0.58
N GLU A 76 -2.61 -17.47 -1.34
CA GLU A 76 -1.55 -16.56 -0.92
C GLU A 76 -1.97 -15.14 -0.58
N ASP A 77 -3.21 -14.74 -0.80
CA ASP A 77 -3.69 -13.35 -0.63
C ASP A 77 -3.70 -12.92 0.84
N ALA A 78 -2.64 -12.24 1.27
CA ALA A 78 -2.45 -11.77 2.62
C ALA A 78 -2.16 -10.28 2.67
N PHE A 79 -2.67 -9.64 3.72
CA PHE A 79 -2.47 -8.22 3.97
C PHE A 79 -2.26 -7.99 5.46
N GLU A 80 -1.30 -7.14 5.84
CA GLU A 80 -0.98 -6.83 7.24
C GLU A 80 -0.62 -5.35 7.40
N LEU A 81 -1.27 -4.68 8.34
CA LEU A 81 -0.79 -3.44 8.95
C LEU A 81 -0.21 -3.76 10.32
N GLN A 82 1.07 -3.48 10.52
CA GLN A 82 1.74 -3.55 11.81
C GLN A 82 2.05 -2.14 12.33
N VAL A 83 1.74 -1.90 13.60
CA VAL A 83 2.21 -0.73 14.37
C VAL A 83 3.24 -1.21 15.38
N HIS A 84 4.39 -0.54 15.40
CA HIS A 84 5.49 -0.82 16.30
C HIS A 84 5.38 0.05 17.56
N GLU A 85 5.90 -0.45 18.69
CA GLU A 85 5.91 0.25 19.97
C GLU A 85 6.77 1.52 19.95
N ASP A 86 7.77 1.57 19.07
CA ASP A 86 8.62 2.75 18.82
C ASP A 86 7.95 3.79 17.89
N GLY A 87 6.72 3.52 17.43
CA GLY A 87 5.96 4.38 16.57
C GLY A 87 6.18 4.16 15.07
N GLY A 88 6.96 3.16 14.68
CA GLY A 88 7.05 2.71 13.29
C GLY A 88 5.75 2.07 12.80
N LEU A 89 5.50 2.13 11.49
CA LEU A 89 4.40 1.43 10.83
C LEU A 89 4.96 0.58 9.69
N ARG A 90 4.29 -0.54 9.39
CA ARG A 90 4.58 -1.38 8.23
C ARG A 90 3.28 -1.84 7.60
N LEU A 91 3.17 -1.63 6.29
CA LEU A 91 2.14 -2.21 5.45
C LEU A 91 2.75 -3.34 4.63
N PHE A 92 2.08 -4.49 4.56
CA PHE A 92 2.50 -5.64 3.78
C PHE A 92 1.32 -6.20 3.00
N THR A 93 1.55 -6.49 1.72
CA THR A 93 0.66 -7.30 0.89
C THR A 93 1.50 -8.38 0.21
N SER A 94 0.97 -9.59 0.11
CA SER A 94 1.56 -10.64 -0.72
C SER A 94 1.06 -10.59 -2.16
N ARG A 95 -0.03 -9.87 -2.43
CA ARG A 95 -0.68 -9.83 -3.75
C ARG A 95 -0.37 -8.53 -4.49
N PHE A 96 0.86 -8.44 -5.01
CA PHE A 96 1.25 -7.36 -5.92
C PHE A 96 1.23 -7.77 -7.40
N SER A 97 0.94 -9.05 -7.67
CA SER A 97 0.73 -9.58 -9.02
C SER A 97 -0.43 -10.58 -9.03
N SER A 98 -0.98 -10.86 -10.21
CA SER A 98 -2.00 -11.88 -10.43
C SER A 98 -1.85 -12.47 -11.83
N LEU A 99 -2.37 -13.68 -12.03
CA LEU A 99 -2.53 -14.24 -13.37
C LEU A 99 -3.58 -13.44 -14.14
N ASP A 100 -3.19 -12.89 -15.29
CA ASP A 100 -4.10 -12.38 -16.32
C ASP A 100 -4.60 -13.59 -17.13
N SER A 101 -5.78 -14.10 -16.78
CA SER A 101 -6.35 -15.32 -17.39
C SER A 101 -6.49 -15.22 -18.90
N ASP A 102 -6.74 -14.02 -19.42
CA ASP A 102 -6.96 -13.82 -20.84
C ASP A 102 -5.66 -13.75 -21.64
N ALA A 103 -4.57 -13.34 -21.01
CA ALA A 103 -3.23 -13.31 -21.61
C ALA A 103 -2.41 -14.57 -21.27
N GLY A 104 -2.82 -15.33 -20.26
CA GLY A 104 -2.10 -16.51 -19.79
C GLY A 104 -0.74 -16.16 -19.16
N GLU A 105 -0.59 -14.96 -18.57
CA GLU A 105 0.67 -14.51 -17.98
C GLU A 105 0.46 -13.81 -16.63
N GLN A 106 1.49 -13.83 -15.78
CA GLN A 106 1.50 -13.07 -14.54
C GLN A 106 1.72 -11.59 -14.84
N VAL A 107 0.94 -10.72 -14.18
CA VAL A 107 1.00 -9.26 -14.37
C VAL A 107 1.07 -8.54 -13.04
N ILE A 108 1.71 -7.38 -13.02
CA ILE A 108 1.80 -6.49 -11.86
C ILE A 108 0.46 -5.76 -11.69
N LEU A 109 -0.12 -5.83 -10.50
CA LEU A 109 -1.31 -5.07 -10.14
C LEU A 109 -0.89 -3.66 -9.72
N ILE A 110 -0.53 -2.84 -10.71
CA ILE A 110 0.24 -1.61 -10.48
C ILE A 110 -0.52 -0.54 -9.68
N SER A 111 -1.86 -0.56 -9.67
CA SER A 111 -2.66 0.33 -8.82
C SER A 111 -2.34 0.14 -7.33
N GLY A 112 -1.91 -1.05 -6.91
CA GLY A 112 -1.51 -1.35 -5.53
C GLY A 112 -0.35 -0.49 -5.05
N ALA A 113 0.64 -0.20 -5.91
CA ALA A 113 1.78 0.64 -5.55
C ALA A 113 1.33 2.06 -5.20
N VAL A 114 0.27 2.54 -5.87
CA VAL A 114 -0.30 3.88 -5.67
C VAL A 114 -1.24 3.88 -4.48
N SER A 115 -2.27 3.01 -4.48
CA SER A 115 -3.31 2.99 -3.45
C SER A 115 -2.73 2.67 -2.08
N HIS A 116 -1.87 1.65 -1.96
CA HIS A 116 -1.30 1.27 -0.68
C HIS A 116 -0.37 2.36 -0.15
N THR A 117 0.43 2.99 -1.01
CA THR A 117 1.28 4.12 -0.61
C THR A 117 0.44 5.29 -0.10
N ARG A 118 -0.62 5.69 -0.82
CA ARG A 118 -1.50 6.80 -0.42
C ARG A 118 -2.21 6.53 0.90
N ARG A 119 -2.78 5.33 1.06
CA ARG A 119 -3.41 4.90 2.31
C ARG A 119 -2.40 4.89 3.46
N PHE A 120 -1.19 4.38 3.21
CA PHE A 120 -0.13 4.36 4.22
C PHE A 120 0.34 5.75 4.64
N LEU A 121 0.48 6.69 3.71
CA LEU A 121 0.80 8.09 4.03
C LEU A 121 -0.27 8.73 4.91
N SER A 122 -1.55 8.42 4.68
CA SER A 122 -2.65 8.88 5.54
C SER A 122 -2.53 8.30 6.96
N LEU A 123 -2.18 7.02 7.09
CA LEU A 123 -1.92 6.39 8.39
C LEU A 123 -0.72 7.01 9.10
N ILE A 124 0.36 7.31 8.37
CA ILE A 124 1.54 7.99 8.94
C ILE A 124 1.15 9.38 9.46
N ARG A 125 0.33 10.12 8.72
CA ARG A 125 -0.18 11.43 9.15
C ARG A 125 -1.00 11.31 10.44
N ALA A 126 -1.96 10.39 10.49
CA ALA A 126 -2.75 10.15 11.70
C ALA A 126 -1.88 9.70 12.89
N ALA A 127 -0.87 8.86 12.62
CA ALA A 127 0.08 8.39 13.61
C ALA A 127 0.92 9.55 14.19
N ALA A 128 1.41 10.44 13.33
CA ALA A 128 2.14 11.64 13.73
C ALA A 128 1.30 12.56 14.64
N GLU A 129 0.04 12.81 14.28
CA GLU A 129 -0.90 13.60 15.09
C GLU A 129 -1.16 12.97 16.45
N GLN A 130 -1.49 11.68 16.49
CA GLN A 130 -1.76 10.95 17.74
C GLN A 130 -0.50 10.81 18.62
N ALA A 131 0.68 10.79 18.03
CA ALA A 131 1.94 10.78 18.75
C ALA A 131 2.36 12.17 19.25
N GLY A 132 1.86 13.25 18.65
CA GLY A 132 2.43 14.59 18.78
C GLY A 132 3.83 14.70 18.15
N TYR A 133 4.13 13.85 17.17
CA TYR A 133 5.44 13.80 16.51
C TYR A 133 5.36 14.46 15.14
N PHE A 134 5.87 15.69 15.04
CA PHE A 134 5.88 16.49 13.81
C PHE A 134 7.27 16.56 13.15
N GLY A 135 8.13 15.58 13.49
CA GLY A 135 9.46 15.45 12.91
C GLY A 135 9.45 14.81 11.53
N ASN A 136 10.63 14.38 11.09
CA ASN A 136 10.81 13.71 9.81
C ASN A 136 10.46 12.22 9.92
N TRP A 137 9.92 11.67 8.84
CA TRP A 137 9.63 10.25 8.68
C TRP A 137 10.48 9.68 7.55
N ALA A 138 11.15 8.56 7.79
CA ALA A 138 11.81 7.77 6.77
C ALA A 138 10.82 6.72 6.23
N LEU A 139 10.57 6.76 4.93
CA LEU A 139 9.61 5.91 4.25
C LEU A 139 10.30 5.06 3.19
N GLY A 140 9.80 3.85 3.00
CA GLY A 140 10.25 2.95 1.94
C GLY A 140 9.08 2.22 1.29
N LEU A 141 9.20 1.99 -0.01
CA LEU A 141 8.34 1.12 -0.81
C LEU A 141 9.21 0.03 -1.43
N GLY A 142 8.75 -1.21 -1.39
CA GLY A 142 9.47 -2.30 -2.01
C GLY A 142 8.57 -3.43 -2.49
N ALA A 143 9.00 -4.08 -3.56
CA ALA A 143 8.37 -5.26 -4.14
C ALA A 143 9.45 -6.16 -4.73
N THR A 144 9.18 -7.46 -4.82
CA THR A 144 10.13 -8.50 -5.25
C THR A 144 9.46 -9.42 -6.26
N GLY A 145 10.22 -10.13 -7.09
CA GLY A 145 9.66 -11.06 -8.08
C GLY A 145 9.04 -10.34 -9.28
N LEU A 146 9.62 -9.20 -9.69
CA LEU A 146 9.05 -8.33 -10.72
C LEU A 146 9.62 -8.57 -12.13
N ASN A 147 10.76 -9.24 -12.24
CA ASN A 147 11.49 -9.36 -13.50
C ASN A 147 10.63 -10.01 -14.58
N GLY A 148 10.57 -9.37 -15.74
CA GLY A 148 9.81 -9.82 -16.90
C GLY A 148 8.30 -9.61 -16.78
N LEU A 149 7.77 -9.12 -15.66
CA LEU A 149 6.34 -8.83 -15.52
C LEU A 149 6.01 -7.46 -16.12
N ARG A 150 4.84 -7.35 -16.76
CA ARG A 150 4.27 -6.07 -17.19
C ARG A 150 3.16 -5.62 -16.25
N ALA A 151 2.77 -4.34 -16.31
CA ALA A 151 1.59 -3.86 -15.62
C ALA A 151 0.30 -4.48 -16.19
N TYR A 152 -0.65 -4.79 -15.30
CA TYR A 152 -2.02 -5.11 -15.69
C TYR A 152 -2.66 -3.91 -16.37
N THR A 153 -3.40 -4.17 -17.44
CA THR A 153 -4.21 -3.17 -18.13
C THR A 153 -5.54 -3.79 -18.47
N SER A 154 -6.63 -3.12 -18.09
CA SER A 154 -7.97 -3.57 -18.45
C SER A 154 -8.20 -3.49 -19.96
N ARG A 155 -8.63 -4.60 -20.57
CA ARG A 155 -8.95 -4.70 -22.00
C ARG A 155 -10.18 -3.88 -22.42
N ASN A 156 -10.98 -3.38 -21.48
CA ASN A 156 -12.18 -2.57 -21.77
C ASN A 156 -11.89 -1.12 -22.17
N THR A 157 -10.61 -0.74 -22.28
CA THR A 157 -10.24 0.52 -22.90
C THR A 157 -10.29 0.33 -24.43
N ASN A 158 -10.98 1.21 -25.15
CA ASN A 158 -11.10 1.21 -26.62
C ASN A 158 -9.76 1.33 -27.39
N ASN A 159 -8.63 1.11 -26.72
CA ASN A 159 -7.28 1.41 -27.18
C ASN A 159 -6.30 0.27 -26.86
N TRP A 160 -6.77 -0.99 -26.91
CA TRP A 160 -5.94 -2.18 -26.62
C TRP A 160 -4.60 -2.20 -27.39
N LEU A 161 -4.57 -1.66 -28.62
CA LEU A 161 -3.36 -1.49 -29.46
C LEU A 161 -2.29 -0.55 -28.86
N PHE A 162 -2.65 0.27 -27.87
CA PHE A 162 -1.77 1.24 -27.20
C PHE A 162 -1.55 0.91 -25.73
N THR A 163 -1.87 -0.33 -25.32
CA THR A 163 -1.57 -0.80 -23.98
C THR A 163 -0.06 -0.96 -23.83
N PRO A 164 0.59 -0.28 -22.85
CA PRO A 164 1.99 -0.50 -22.55
C PRO A 164 2.28 -1.98 -22.33
N GLN A 165 3.19 -2.52 -23.14
CA GLN A 165 3.70 -3.89 -23.02
C GLN A 165 5.06 -3.92 -22.32
N THR A 166 5.49 -2.78 -21.78
CA THR A 166 6.78 -2.64 -21.12
C THR A 166 6.85 -3.60 -19.93
N ARG A 167 7.87 -4.46 -19.96
CA ARG A 167 8.17 -5.40 -18.89
C ARG A 167 9.23 -4.77 -18.01
N TYR A 168 9.09 -4.98 -16.70
CA TYR A 168 10.09 -4.58 -15.74
C TYR A 168 11.34 -5.47 -15.88
N ASP A 169 12.51 -4.88 -15.77
CA ASP A 169 13.80 -5.52 -16.08
C ASP A 169 14.66 -5.84 -14.85
N GLU A 170 14.18 -5.48 -13.65
CA GLU A 170 14.81 -5.82 -12.38
C GLU A 170 13.99 -6.84 -11.58
N GLU A 171 14.65 -7.63 -10.73
CA GLU A 171 13.98 -8.59 -9.85
C GLU A 171 13.20 -7.90 -8.73
N ASP A 172 13.78 -6.83 -8.18
CA ASP A 172 13.28 -6.12 -7.02
C ASP A 172 13.11 -4.63 -7.34
N TYR A 173 12.05 -4.04 -6.82
CA TYR A 173 11.90 -2.60 -6.74
C TYR A 173 12.09 -2.14 -5.30
N ARG A 174 12.91 -1.10 -5.08
CA ARG A 174 13.14 -0.49 -3.77
C ARG A 174 13.33 1.00 -3.91
N GLU A 175 12.46 1.77 -3.26
CA GLU A 175 12.61 3.22 -3.17
C GLU A 175 12.43 3.68 -1.74
N ALA A 176 13.17 4.71 -1.37
CA ALA A 176 13.11 5.29 -0.04
C ALA A 176 13.20 6.81 -0.10
N THR A 177 12.51 7.47 0.83
CA THR A 177 12.55 8.93 0.94
C THR A 177 12.38 9.37 2.39
N THR A 178 12.81 10.58 2.69
CA THR A 178 12.44 11.27 3.92
C THR A 178 11.35 12.28 3.62
N VAL A 179 10.36 12.35 4.50
CA VAL A 179 9.25 13.31 4.42
C VAL A 179 9.16 14.12 5.70
N THR A 180 8.78 15.39 5.56
CA THR A 180 8.50 16.27 6.70
C THR A 180 7.01 16.24 7.04
N TRP A 181 6.65 16.68 8.24
CA TRP A 181 5.25 16.90 8.59
C TRP A 181 4.53 17.85 7.63
N ALA A 182 5.16 18.96 7.23
CA ALA A 182 4.58 19.91 6.28
C ALA A 182 4.29 19.22 4.93
N GLU A 183 5.21 18.41 4.45
CA GLU A 183 5.05 17.70 3.18
C GLU A 183 3.93 16.64 3.22
N LEU A 184 3.80 15.91 4.34
CA LEU A 184 2.69 14.96 4.52
C LEU A 184 1.31 15.63 4.48
N ASN A 185 1.22 16.90 4.89
CA ASN A 185 -0.05 17.64 4.88
C ASN A 185 -0.30 18.38 3.56
N GLU A 186 0.74 18.98 2.98
CA GLU A 186 0.59 19.92 1.86
C GLU A 186 0.88 19.29 0.50
N ALA A 187 1.72 18.25 0.45
CA ALA A 187 2.16 17.63 -0.79
C ALA A 187 2.26 16.09 -0.71
N PRO A 188 1.26 15.36 -0.19
CA PRO A 188 1.34 13.92 -0.06
C PRO A 188 1.38 13.20 -1.42
N ARG A 189 0.89 13.81 -2.51
CA ARG A 189 0.93 13.19 -3.85
C ARG A 189 2.34 13.22 -4.41
N ALA A 190 3.10 14.30 -4.17
CA ALA A 190 4.52 14.37 -4.48
C ALA A 190 5.34 13.28 -3.75
N VAL A 191 5.02 12.99 -2.48
CA VAL A 191 5.64 11.87 -1.74
C VAL A 191 5.36 10.54 -2.43
N THR A 192 4.11 10.31 -2.83
CA THR A 192 3.70 9.09 -3.55
C THR A 192 4.47 8.97 -4.86
N ARG A 193 4.64 10.08 -5.59
CA ARG A 193 5.41 10.14 -6.82
C ARG A 193 6.89 9.85 -6.62
N ARG A 194 7.49 10.28 -5.51
CA ARG A 194 8.88 9.91 -5.17
C ARG A 194 9.01 8.41 -4.90
N LEU A 195 8.08 7.81 -4.17
CA LEU A 195 8.13 6.40 -3.80
C LEU A 195 7.73 5.43 -4.92
N ALA A 196 6.66 5.71 -5.66
CA ALA A 196 6.10 4.80 -6.67
C ALA A 196 6.38 5.25 -8.12
N GLY A 197 6.69 6.53 -8.34
CA GLY A 197 6.87 7.08 -9.68
C GLY A 197 7.94 6.40 -10.52
N PRO A 198 9.13 6.04 -9.99
CA PRO A 198 10.14 5.29 -10.75
C PRO A 198 9.59 3.98 -11.33
N LEU A 199 8.89 3.15 -10.52
CA LEU A 199 8.23 1.93 -11.00
C LEU A 199 7.17 2.23 -12.07
N LEU A 200 6.34 3.25 -11.86
CA LEU A 200 5.29 3.63 -12.81
C LEU A 200 5.86 4.10 -14.15
N ARG A 201 6.99 4.81 -14.15
CA ARG A 201 7.68 5.23 -15.38
C ARG A 201 8.33 4.05 -16.08
N ALA A 202 8.99 3.16 -15.33
CA ALA A 202 9.57 1.92 -15.87
C ALA A 202 8.51 1.07 -16.60
N LEU A 203 7.28 1.04 -16.09
CA LEU A 203 6.16 0.33 -16.69
C LEU A 203 5.33 1.16 -17.68
N SER A 204 5.69 2.43 -17.91
CA SER A 204 4.96 3.36 -18.78
C SER A 204 3.48 3.54 -18.38
N THR A 205 3.20 3.57 -17.07
CA THR A 205 1.84 3.72 -16.51
C THR A 205 1.63 5.00 -15.69
N GLU A 206 2.63 5.87 -15.55
CA GLU A 206 2.55 7.08 -14.69
C GLU A 206 1.34 7.96 -15.01
N ASP A 207 1.05 8.17 -16.29
CA ASP A 207 -0.05 9.04 -16.76
C ASP A 207 -1.43 8.60 -16.26
N ARG A 208 -1.62 7.30 -15.99
CA ARG A 208 -2.89 6.75 -15.47
C ARG A 208 -3.19 7.19 -14.05
N PHE A 209 -2.18 7.64 -13.31
CA PHE A 209 -2.26 7.89 -11.88
C PHE A 209 -2.01 9.35 -11.51
N MET A 210 -2.06 10.28 -12.48
CA MET A 210 -1.72 11.69 -12.25
C MET A 210 -2.54 12.34 -11.12
N ASN A 211 -3.80 11.95 -10.96
CA ASN A 211 -4.65 12.40 -9.85
C ASN A 211 -4.10 12.01 -8.45
N ALA A 212 -3.39 10.89 -8.35
CA ALA A 212 -2.76 10.43 -7.11
C ALA A 212 -1.29 10.91 -6.95
N LEU A 213 -0.68 11.44 -8.02
CA LEU A 213 0.75 11.77 -8.08
C LEU A 213 1.05 13.28 -8.13
N VAL A 214 0.07 14.10 -8.52
CA VAL A 214 0.24 15.55 -8.66
C VAL A 214 -0.69 16.28 -7.71
N ASP A 215 -0.10 17.03 -6.78
CA ASP A 215 -0.83 17.92 -5.89
C ASP A 215 -1.42 19.09 -6.68
N PRO A 216 -2.68 19.50 -6.41
CA PRO A 216 -3.28 20.64 -7.08
C PRO A 216 -2.48 21.91 -6.75
N PRO A 217 -2.45 22.90 -7.66
CA PRO A 217 -1.86 24.20 -7.37
C PRO A 217 -2.56 24.83 -6.16
N LYS A 218 -1.77 25.45 -5.27
CA LYS A 218 -2.26 26.21 -4.12
C LYS A 218 -2.98 27.48 -4.55
#